data_AF-A0A7C5HW20-F1
#
_entry.id   AF-A0A7C5HW20-F1
#
_cell.length_a   1.000
_cell.length_b   1.000
_cell.length_c   1.000
_cell.angle_alpha   90.00
_cell.angle_beta   90.00
_cell.angle_gamma   90.00
#
_symmetry.space_group_name_H-M   'P 1'
#
loop_
_entity.id
_entity.type
_entity.pdbx_description
1 polymer ?
#
loop_
_entity_poly.entity_id
_entity_poly.type
_entity_poly.pdbx_seq_one_letter_code
_entity_poly.pdbx_strand_id
1 'polypeptide(L)'
;LGLTGVSLNFLNVLAFPLIIGIGIDDAVHVMHRYIKEGSIPGVYTLIGRAIFYTTLTTGAAFGSLLLGKYRGYPSFAIVILVGISLAFLYTLFLLPPLLRLVRRESSREHH
;
A
#
# COMPACT_ATOMS: atom_id res chain seq x y z
N LEU A 1 -0.79 15.90 -7.43
CA LEU A 1 -1.64 17.09 -7.16
C LEU A 1 -1.30 18.24 -8.10
N GLY A 2 -0.05 18.73 -8.14
CA GLY A 2 0.36 19.81 -9.06
C GLY A 2 0.32 19.48 -10.56
N LEU A 3 0.61 18.23 -10.95
CA LEU A 3 0.61 17.79 -12.37
C LEU A 3 -0.78 17.37 -12.89
N THR A 4 -1.75 17.13 -12.00
CA THR A 4 -3.06 16.57 -12.35
C THR A 4 -4.20 17.60 -12.26
N GLY A 5 -3.90 18.86 -11.90
CA GLY A 5 -4.92 19.92 -11.72
C GLY A 5 -5.89 19.68 -10.56
N VAL A 6 -5.60 18.73 -9.66
CA VAL A 6 -6.47 18.37 -8.55
C VAL A 6 -6.34 19.43 -7.45
N SER A 7 -7.43 20.14 -7.14
CA SER A 7 -7.45 21.13 -6.07
C SER A 7 -7.31 20.46 -4.70
N LEU A 8 -6.52 21.05 -3.80
CA LEU A 8 -6.51 20.63 -2.41
C LEU A 8 -7.82 21.07 -1.76
N ASN A 9 -8.72 20.12 -1.56
CA ASN A 9 -9.94 20.29 -0.79
C ASN A 9 -9.84 19.46 0.51
N PHE A 10 -10.74 19.74 1.46
CA PHE A 10 -10.74 19.07 2.76
C PHE A 10 -10.75 17.53 2.64
N LEU A 11 -11.54 16.99 1.71
CA LEU A 11 -11.59 15.55 1.41
C LEU A 11 -10.20 15.00 1.00
N ASN A 12 -9.49 15.66 0.08
CA ASN A 12 -8.18 15.22 -0.38
C ASN A 12 -7.12 15.22 0.74
N VAL A 13 -7.25 16.10 1.73
CA VAL A 13 -6.37 16.08 2.92
C VAL A 13 -6.60 14.83 3.76
N LEU A 14 -7.84 14.34 3.85
CA LEU A 14 -8.16 13.09 4.56
C LEU A 14 -7.64 11.85 3.84
N ALA A 15 -7.30 11.94 2.55
CA ALA A 15 -6.74 10.82 1.81
C ALA A 15 -5.34 10.45 2.31
N PHE A 16 -4.53 11.41 2.77
CA PHE A 16 -3.16 11.16 3.22
C PHE A 16 -3.07 10.18 4.40
N PRO A 17 -3.72 10.43 5.56
CA PRO A 17 -3.66 9.48 6.68
C PRO A 17 -4.24 8.12 6.31
N LEU A 18 -5.24 8.08 5.43
CA LEU A 18 -5.82 6.82 4.96
C LEU A 18 -4.82 6.00 4.13
N ILE A 19 -4.15 6.62 3.16
CA ILE A 19 -3.12 5.96 2.33
C ILE A 19 -1.98 5.44 3.22
N ILE A 20 -1.55 6.23 4.21
CA ILE A 20 -0.52 5.81 5.16
C ILE A 20 -0.98 4.58 5.95
N GLY A 21 -2.21 4.60 6.47
CA GLY A 21 -2.77 3.48 7.22
C GLY A 21 -2.82 2.18 6.40
N ILE A 22 -3.25 2.26 5.14
CA ILE A 22 -3.31 1.10 4.23
C ILE A 22 -1.88 0.58 3.95
N GLY A 23 -0.93 1.46 3.68
CA GLY A 23 0.46 1.05 3.42
C GLY A 23 1.13 0.39 4.64
N ILE A 24 0.82 0.86 5.86
CA ILE A 24 1.32 0.24 7.09
C ILE A 24 0.69 -1.15 7.29
N ASP A 25 -0.62 -1.32 7.05
CA ASP A 25 -1.30 -2.61 7.17
C ASP A 25 -0.69 -3.66 6.23
N ASP A 26 -0.51 -3.30 4.95
CA ASP A 26 0.12 -4.14 3.94
C ASP A 26 1.55 -4.54 4.34
N ALA A 27 2.34 -3.59 4.87
CA ALA A 27 3.70 -3.83 5.31
C ALA A 27 3.76 -4.78 6.53
N VAL A 28 2.87 -4.61 7.50
CA VAL A 28 2.76 -5.49 8.67
C VAL A 28 2.38 -6.91 8.25
N HIS A 29 1.45 -7.06 7.31
CA HIS A 29 1.05 -8.37 6.76
C HIS A 29 2.24 -9.10 6.12
N VAL A 30 3.04 -8.41 5.31
CA VAL A 30 4.25 -8.98 4.70
C VAL A 30 5.29 -9.33 5.75
N MET A 31 5.57 -8.42 6.68
CA MET A 31 6.59 -8.60 7.70
C MET A 31 6.26 -9.78 8.62
N HIS A 32 5.03 -9.88 9.11
CA HIS A 32 4.59 -10.96 9.99
C HIS A 32 4.82 -12.33 9.36
N ARG A 33 4.54 -12.45 8.05
CA ARG A 33 4.75 -13.70 7.34
C ARG A 33 6.19 -13.98 6.97
N TYR A 34 6.96 -12.94 6.63
CA TYR A 34 8.39 -13.07 6.40
C TYR A 34 9.10 -13.61 7.66
N ILE A 35 8.68 -13.16 8.84
CA ILE A 35 9.14 -13.69 10.13
C ILE A 35 8.73 -15.17 10.30
N LYS A 36 7.48 -15.51 9.95
CA LYS A 36 6.94 -16.88 10.14
C LYS A 36 7.52 -17.92 9.18
N GLU A 37 7.66 -17.59 7.90
CA GLU A 37 8.11 -18.53 6.86
C GLU A 37 9.62 -18.45 6.60
N GLY A 38 10.27 -17.36 7.04
CA GLY A 38 11.72 -17.16 6.90
C GLY A 38 12.24 -17.09 5.46
N SER A 39 11.37 -17.18 4.45
CA SER A 39 11.73 -17.26 3.04
C SER A 39 10.90 -16.27 2.20
N ILE A 40 11.59 -15.54 1.32
CA ILE A 40 10.99 -14.58 0.40
C ILE A 40 10.03 -15.24 -0.62
N PRO A 41 10.29 -16.44 -1.17
CA PRO A 41 9.38 -17.06 -2.15
C PRO A 41 7.99 -17.39 -1.59
N GLY A 42 7.89 -17.78 -0.31
CA GLY A 42 6.61 -18.05 0.35
C GLY A 42 5.78 -16.79 0.60
N VAL A 43 6.46 -15.68 0.89
CA VAL A 43 5.85 -14.35 0.98
C VAL A 43 5.19 -13.96 -0.35
N TYR A 44 5.87 -14.14 -1.49
CA TYR A 44 5.30 -13.74 -2.79
C TYR A 44 4.11 -14.57 -3.25
N THR A 45 4.08 -15.88 -2.98
CA THR A 45 3.06 -16.78 -3.53
C THR A 45 1.70 -16.63 -2.86
N LEU A 46 1.65 -16.50 -1.52
CA LEU A 46 0.37 -16.37 -0.81
C LEU A 46 0.01 -14.91 -0.50
N ILE A 47 0.97 -14.10 -0.05
CA ILE A 47 0.67 -12.71 0.33
C ILE A 47 0.56 -11.82 -0.89
N GLY A 48 1.39 -12.01 -1.92
CA GLY A 48 1.24 -11.23 -3.15
C GLY A 48 -0.15 -11.34 -3.74
N ARG A 49 -0.75 -12.54 -3.71
CA ARG A 49 -2.15 -12.77 -4.10
C ARG A 49 -3.13 -12.11 -3.13
N ALA A 50 -2.93 -12.24 -1.82
CA ALA A 50 -3.80 -11.63 -0.82
C ALA A 50 -3.85 -10.10 -0.98
N ILE A 51 -2.68 -9.44 -1.03
CA ILE A 51 -2.56 -7.99 -1.20
C ILE A 51 -3.14 -7.53 -2.55
N PHE A 52 -2.98 -8.33 -3.61
CA PHE A 52 -3.60 -8.03 -4.90
C PHE A 52 -5.14 -8.00 -4.79
N TYR A 53 -5.75 -8.99 -4.13
CA TYR A 53 -7.20 -8.99 -3.93
C TYR A 53 -7.67 -7.85 -3.02
N THR A 54 -6.96 -7.54 -1.92
CA THR A 54 -7.31 -6.38 -1.08
C THR A 54 -7.18 -5.08 -1.87
N THR A 55 -6.12 -4.90 -2.66
CA THR A 55 -5.95 -3.70 -3.51
C THR A 55 -7.07 -3.58 -4.53
N LEU A 56 -7.49 -4.69 -5.15
CA LEU A 56 -8.62 -4.71 -6.09
C LEU A 56 -9.94 -4.34 -5.41
N THR A 57 -10.20 -4.90 -4.23
CA THR A 57 -11.44 -4.65 -3.48
C THR A 57 -11.49 -3.21 -2.96
N THR A 58 -10.38 -2.72 -2.43
CA THR A 58 -10.20 -1.32 -2.01
C THR A 58 -10.31 -0.37 -3.20
N GLY A 59 -9.72 -0.73 -4.32
CA GLY A 59 -9.83 0.01 -5.58
C GLY A 59 -11.27 0.08 -6.10
N ALA A 60 -12.04 -1.00 -5.99
CA ALA A 60 -13.46 -1.00 -6.34
C ALA A 60 -14.27 -0.11 -5.38
N ALA A 61 -14.01 -0.20 -4.07
CA ALA A 61 -14.67 0.63 -3.06
C ALA A 61 -14.44 2.12 -3.32
N PHE A 62 -13.18 2.55 -3.49
CA PHE A 62 -12.87 3.95 -3.79
C PHE A 62 -13.22 4.35 -5.23
N GLY A 63 -13.21 3.41 -6.17
CA GLY A 63 -13.66 3.63 -7.54
C GLY A 63 -15.14 4.00 -7.61
N SER A 64 -15.98 3.46 -6.71
CA SER A 64 -17.40 3.83 -6.64
C SER A 64 -17.62 5.32 -6.32
N LEU A 65 -16.70 5.97 -5.60
CA LEU A 65 -16.76 7.40 -5.28
C LEU A 65 -16.58 8.29 -6.53
N LEU A 66 -16.03 7.75 -7.63
CA LEU A 66 -15.96 8.45 -8.92
C LEU A 66 -17.36 8.71 -9.51
N LEU A 67 -18.35 7.87 -9.16
CA LEU A 67 -19.75 8.04 -9.57
C LEU A 67 -20.51 9.04 -8.68
N GLY A 68 -19.86 9.53 -7.62
CA GLY A 68 -20.45 10.44 -6.66
C GLY A 68 -20.74 11.82 -7.26
N LYS A 69 -21.91 12.38 -6.93
CA LYS A 69 -22.35 13.70 -7.42
C LYS A 69 -21.63 14.89 -6.77
N TYR A 70 -20.93 14.67 -5.65
CA TYR A 70 -20.23 15.74 -4.94
C TYR A 70 -18.86 16.02 -5.55
N ARG A 71 -18.54 17.29 -5.86
CA ARG A 71 -17.31 17.71 -6.56
C ARG A 71 -16.00 17.22 -5.91
N GLY A 72 -16.00 16.98 -4.60
CA GLY A 72 -14.81 16.49 -3.88
C GLY A 72 -14.55 14.98 -3.96
N TYR A 73 -15.54 14.17 -4.35
CA TYR A 73 -15.38 12.71 -4.35
C TYR A 73 -14.50 12.18 -5.48
N PRO A 74 -14.61 12.67 -6.74
CA PRO A 74 -13.74 12.18 -7.81
C PRO A 74 -12.27 12.49 -7.56
N SER A 75 -11.95 13.70 -7.08
CA SER A 75 -10.56 14.06 -6.75
C SER A 75 -9.99 13.18 -5.63
N PHE A 76 -10.81 12.93 -4.61
CA PHE A 76 -10.44 12.12 -3.46
C PHE A 76 -10.19 10.67 -3.85
N ALA A 77 -11.10 10.09 -4.65
CA ALA A 77 -10.98 8.75 -5.18
C ALA A 77 -9.69 8.57 -6.00
N ILE A 78 -9.36 9.53 -6.88
CA ILE A 78 -8.13 9.48 -7.67
C ILE A 78 -6.88 9.51 -6.78
N VAL A 79 -6.84 10.40 -5.78
CA VAL A 79 -5.71 10.49 -4.85
C VAL A 79 -5.50 9.18 -4.09
N ILE A 80 -6.59 8.57 -3.59
CA ILE A 80 -6.51 7.28 -2.90
C ILE A 80 -6.09 6.17 -3.86
N LEU A 81 -6.71 6.05 -5.03
CA LEU A 81 -6.39 5.00 -6.00
C LEU A 81 -4.91 5.02 -6.40
N VAL A 82 -4.36 6.21 -6.63
CA VAL A 82 -2.93 6.38 -6.90
C VAL A 82 -2.10 6.01 -5.67
N GLY A 83 -2.49 6.47 -4.49
CA GLY A 83 -1.79 6.19 -3.24
C GLY A 83 -1.73 4.70 -2.90
N ILE A 84 -2.86 3.99 -2.95
CA ILE A 84 -2.92 2.55 -2.68
C ILE A 84 -2.16 1.75 -3.73
N SER A 85 -2.18 2.19 -5.00
CA SER A 85 -1.43 1.51 -6.06
C SER A 85 0.07 1.65 -5.80
N LEU A 86 0.54 2.85 -5.42
CA LEU A 86 1.94 3.06 -5.06
C LEU A 86 2.33 2.28 -3.80
N ALA A 87 1.47 2.22 -2.79
CA ALA A 87 1.68 1.42 -1.59
C ALA A 87 1.78 -0.08 -1.92
N PHE A 88 0.90 -0.58 -2.80
CA PHE A 88 0.95 -1.95 -3.30
C PHE A 88 2.29 -2.25 -4.00
N LEU A 89 2.73 -1.37 -4.91
CA LEU A 89 4.03 -1.53 -5.57
C LEU A 89 5.18 -1.50 -4.55
N TYR A 90 5.13 -0.59 -3.58
CA TYR A 90 6.14 -0.52 -2.51
C TYR A 90 6.21 -1.83 -1.73
N THR A 91 5.08 -2.36 -1.27
CA THR A 91 5.02 -3.57 -0.47
C THR A 91 5.47 -4.82 -1.23
N LEU A 92 5.20 -4.89 -2.53
CA LEU A 92 5.61 -6.04 -3.35
C LEU A 92 7.07 -5.98 -3.79
N PHE A 93 7.55 -4.81 -4.20
CA PHE A 93 8.87 -4.67 -4.84
C PHE A 93 9.96 -4.15 -3.91
N LEU A 94 9.65 -3.19 -3.04
CA LEU A 94 10.64 -2.50 -2.20
C LEU A 94 10.80 -3.15 -0.83
N LEU A 95 9.70 -3.59 -0.22
CA LEU A 95 9.72 -4.13 1.14
C LEU A 95 10.50 -5.46 1.28
N PRO A 96 10.39 -6.45 0.37
CA PRO A 96 11.08 -7.74 0.55
C PRO A 96 12.62 -7.63 0.46
N PRO A 97 13.22 -6.86 -0.46
CA PRO A 97 14.65 -6.57 -0.45
C PRO A 97 15.11 -5.87 0.82
N LEU A 98 14.32 -4.90 1.31
CA LEU A 98 14.62 -4.15 2.54
C LEU A 98 14.65 -5.07 3.76
N LEU A 99 13.64 -5.94 3.91
CA LEU A 99 13.57 -6.95 4.96
C LEU A 99 14.74 -7.95 4.88
N ARG A 100 15.22 -8.26 3.68
CA ARG A 100 16.39 -9.12 3.47
C ARG A 100 17.68 -8.44 3.95
N LEU A 101 17.83 -7.14 3.69
CA LEU A 101 18.99 -6.36 4.12
C LEU A 101 19.06 -6.22 5.64
N VAL A 102 17.95 -5.82 6.27
CA VAL A 102 17.85 -5.67 7.73
C VAL A 102 18.13 -6.97 8.46
N ARG A 103 17.59 -8.11 7.97
CA ARG A 103 17.87 -9.42 8.58
C ARG A 103 19.34 -9.85 8.44
N ARG A 104 20.00 -9.47 7.34
CA ARG A 104 21.42 -9.79 7.11
C ARG A 104 22.34 -9.02 8.07
N GLU A 105 21.97 -7.80 8.43
CA GLU A 105 22.71 -6.96 9.37
C GLU A 105 22.56 -7.45 10.81
N SER A 106 21.34 -7.78 11.23
CA SER A 106 21.07 -8.36 12.57
C SER A 106 21.81 -9.69 12.81
N SER A 107 22.02 -10.50 11.76
CA SER A 107 22.81 -11.74 11.85
C SER A 107 24.32 -11.51 11.89
N ARG A 108 24.82 -10.32 11.54
CA ARG A 108 26.24 -9.94 11.61
C ARG A 108 26.64 -9.35 12.97
N GLU A 109 25.70 -8.78 13.72
CA GLU A 109 25.97 -8.23 15.07
C GLU A 109 26.05 -9.31 16.16
N HIS A 110 25.58 -10.53 15.89
CA HIS A 110 25.66 -11.68 16.80
C HIS A 110 26.86 -12.61 16.53
N HIS A 111 27.81 -12.19 15.69
CA HIS A 111 29.08 -12.87 15.43
C HIS A 111 30.24 -11.92 15.70
#